data_AF-A0A924SAF5-F1
#
_entry.id   AF-A0A924SAF5-F1
#
_cell.length_a   1.000
_cell.length_b   1.000
_cell.length_c   1.000
_cell.angle_alpha   90.00
_cell.angle_beta   90.00
_cell.angle_gamma   90.00
#
_symmetry.space_group_name_H-M   'P 1'
#
loop_
_entity.id
_entity.type
_entity.pdbx_description
1 polymer ?
#
loop_
_entity_poly.entity_id
_entity_poly.type
_entity_poly.pdbx_seq_one_letter_code
_entity_poly.pdbx_strand_id
1 'polypeptide(L)'
;MSNPSISEMRGLVKLREKRTFARSIQPADPVGRFMSVHANYDYGQDLLVWENALPMMEAPYVGNRYQQHRGLDAVADFDLTFRGKESEVIDFYAPAADIFIVSDKALEIIEGLDPDAVELRRATLKGNGFARPMNVIMPGRLIEAVDPDASDVTVHYKETVPGVSAIRVNFPSGVIFKKLSPEIHAFKDLDIKDWFWSRELLETAKACGVLGLYAKHPSGQSIYENLYL
;
A
#
# COMPACT_ATOMS: atom_id res chain seq x y z
N MET A 1 28.38 -13.95 -0.45
CA MET A 1 27.65 -14.43 -1.64
C MET A 1 26.29 -13.76 -1.61
N SER A 2 25.85 -13.17 -2.72
CA SER A 2 24.52 -12.56 -2.81
C SER A 2 23.45 -13.66 -2.85
N ASN A 3 22.33 -13.40 -2.20
CA ASN A 3 21.12 -14.20 -2.28
C ASN A 3 20.51 -14.09 -3.69
N PRO A 4 19.79 -15.14 -4.15
CA PRO A 4 18.98 -15.03 -5.36
C PRO A 4 17.92 -13.92 -5.22
N SER A 5 17.45 -13.38 -6.34
CA SER A 5 16.26 -12.52 -6.35
C SER A 5 15.04 -13.25 -5.80
N ILE A 6 14.01 -12.52 -5.38
CA ILE A 6 12.76 -13.14 -4.91
C ILE A 6 12.12 -13.97 -6.03
N SER A 7 12.20 -13.51 -7.28
CA SER A 7 11.74 -14.27 -8.45
C SER A 7 12.45 -15.63 -8.57
N GLU A 8 13.78 -15.65 -8.44
CA GLU A 8 14.57 -16.88 -8.47
C GLU A 8 14.29 -17.79 -7.26
N MET A 9 14.18 -17.22 -6.05
CA MET A 9 13.80 -17.97 -4.84
C MET A 9 12.48 -18.74 -5.05
N ARG A 10 11.51 -18.12 -5.72
CA ARG A 10 10.21 -18.77 -6.05
C ARG A 10 10.38 -19.95 -6.99
N GLY A 11 11.27 -19.85 -7.99
CA GLY A 11 11.59 -20.94 -8.90
C GLY A 11 12.35 -22.10 -8.24
N LEU A 12 13.03 -21.83 -7.11
CA LEU A 12 13.79 -22.83 -6.36
C LEU A 12 12.96 -23.65 -5.36
N VAL A 13 11.73 -23.24 -5.05
CA VAL A 13 10.85 -23.93 -4.09
C VAL A 13 9.88 -24.84 -4.82
N LYS A 14 9.78 -26.11 -4.38
CA LYS A 14 8.88 -27.09 -4.99
C LYS A 14 7.47 -27.03 -4.39
N LEU A 15 6.50 -27.59 -5.11
CA LEU A 15 5.12 -27.73 -4.61
C LEU A 15 5.12 -28.46 -3.25
N ARG A 16 4.39 -27.92 -2.27
CA ARG A 16 4.33 -28.38 -0.86
C ARG A 16 5.60 -28.17 -0.03
N GLU A 17 6.65 -27.57 -0.59
CA GLU A 17 7.82 -27.15 0.17
C GLU A 17 7.56 -25.77 0.81
N LYS A 18 8.10 -25.59 2.01
CA LYS A 18 8.31 -24.29 2.64
C LYS A 18 9.81 -24.13 2.84
N ARG A 19 10.39 -23.09 2.24
CA ARG A 19 11.81 -22.80 2.34
C ARG A 19 12.02 -21.38 2.83
N THR A 20 12.95 -21.23 3.76
CA THR A 20 13.45 -19.94 4.21
C THR A 20 14.85 -19.72 3.66
N PHE A 21 15.04 -18.59 3.00
CA PHE A 21 16.32 -18.05 2.57
C PHE A 21 16.72 -17.02 3.63
N ALA A 22 17.72 -17.35 4.42
CA ALA A 22 18.23 -16.44 5.44
C ALA A 22 18.93 -15.26 4.77
N ARG A 23 18.81 -14.07 5.39
CA ARG A 23 19.59 -12.90 4.96
C ARG A 23 21.08 -13.20 4.99
N SER A 24 21.80 -12.66 4.01
CA SER A 24 23.25 -12.78 3.85
C SER A 24 24.01 -11.60 4.49
N ILE A 25 23.31 -10.47 4.71
CA ILE A 25 23.86 -9.26 5.34
C ILE A 25 22.96 -8.77 6.49
N GLN A 26 23.59 -8.13 7.48
CA GLN A 26 22.87 -7.41 8.51
C GLN A 26 22.61 -5.97 8.03
N PRO A 27 21.36 -5.48 7.98
CA PRO A 27 21.08 -4.11 7.58
C PRO A 27 21.68 -3.11 8.57
N ALA A 28 22.31 -2.06 8.04
CA ALA A 28 22.84 -0.96 8.86
C ALA A 28 21.72 -0.13 9.52
N ASP A 29 20.61 0.04 8.80
CA ASP A 29 19.37 0.64 9.31
C ASP A 29 18.24 -0.40 9.16
N PRO A 30 17.92 -1.15 10.23
CA PRO A 30 16.86 -2.15 10.18
C PRO A 30 15.46 -1.54 10.11
N VAL A 31 15.35 -0.23 10.35
CA VAL A 31 14.07 0.48 10.40
C VAL A 31 13.73 1.11 9.05
N GLY A 32 14.77 1.55 8.34
CA GLY A 32 14.67 2.06 6.99
C GLY A 32 13.84 3.35 6.84
N ARG A 33 13.81 3.82 5.60
CA ARG A 33 13.16 5.08 5.22
C ARG A 33 11.64 4.95 5.07
N PHE A 34 11.11 3.75 4.78
CA PHE A 34 9.74 3.57 4.31
C PHE A 34 8.88 2.75 5.26
N MET A 35 7.66 3.22 5.52
CA MET A 35 6.65 2.53 6.33
C MET A 35 5.46 2.14 5.45
N SER A 36 4.79 1.05 5.79
CA SER A 36 3.52 0.68 5.17
C SER A 36 2.40 1.61 5.64
N VAL A 37 1.55 2.06 4.72
CA VAL A 37 0.43 2.96 4.96
C VAL A 37 -0.89 2.20 4.90
N HIS A 38 -1.76 2.49 5.86
CA HIS A 38 -3.03 1.82 6.05
C HIS A 38 -4.11 2.80 6.49
N ALA A 39 -5.38 2.42 6.29
CA ALA A 39 -6.53 3.19 6.74
C ALA A 39 -6.70 3.09 8.26
N ASN A 40 -6.87 4.22 8.95
CA ASN A 40 -7.18 4.24 10.37
C ASN A 40 -8.69 4.04 10.60
N TYR A 41 -9.05 2.85 11.09
CA TYR A 41 -10.45 2.46 11.34
C TYR A 41 -11.07 3.16 12.55
N ASP A 42 -10.29 3.83 13.39
CA ASP A 42 -10.81 4.64 14.49
C ASP A 42 -11.62 5.85 13.99
N TYR A 43 -11.45 6.22 12.70
CA TYR A 43 -12.11 7.36 12.06
C TYR A 43 -13.30 6.96 11.15
N GLY A 44 -13.92 5.79 11.39
CA GLY A 44 -15.15 5.41 10.68
C GLY A 44 -14.96 5.19 9.18
N GLN A 45 -13.94 4.42 8.80
CA GLN A 45 -13.65 4.06 7.39
C GLN A 45 -14.87 3.43 6.68
N ASP A 46 -15.70 2.72 7.44
CA ASP A 46 -16.93 2.06 6.98
C ASP A 46 -18.09 3.02 6.66
N LEU A 47 -17.97 4.30 7.03
CA LEU A 47 -18.94 5.34 6.67
C LEU A 47 -18.83 5.74 5.20
N LEU A 48 -17.67 5.54 4.57
CA LEU A 48 -17.45 5.74 3.15
C LEU A 48 -17.90 4.50 2.36
N VAL A 49 -18.71 4.72 1.34
CA VAL A 49 -19.19 3.69 0.44
C VAL A 49 -18.87 4.07 -1.00
N TRP A 50 -18.26 3.13 -1.72
CA TRP A 50 -18.16 3.17 -3.17
C TRP A 50 -19.31 2.34 -3.75
N GLU A 51 -20.39 3.00 -4.14
CA GLU A 51 -21.68 2.37 -4.47
C GLU A 51 -21.61 1.52 -5.74
N ASN A 52 -20.84 1.97 -6.73
CA ASN A 52 -20.58 1.23 -7.97
C ASN A 52 -19.22 0.51 -7.97
N ALA A 53 -18.78 0.03 -6.80
CA ALA A 53 -17.54 -0.75 -6.68
C ALA A 53 -17.59 -2.00 -7.54
N LEU A 54 -16.53 -2.22 -8.32
CA LEU A 54 -16.37 -3.42 -9.12
C LEU A 54 -15.95 -4.62 -8.26
N PRO A 55 -16.28 -5.85 -8.68
CA PRO A 55 -15.70 -7.05 -8.09
C PRO A 55 -14.16 -6.97 -8.06
N MET A 56 -13.53 -7.60 -7.07
CA MET A 56 -12.06 -7.57 -6.88
C MET A 56 -11.28 -7.93 -8.15
N MET A 57 -11.79 -8.87 -8.96
CA MET A 57 -11.15 -9.31 -10.20
C MET A 57 -11.28 -8.31 -11.35
N GLU A 58 -12.07 -7.26 -11.22
CA GLU A 58 -12.31 -6.22 -12.23
C GLU A 58 -11.87 -4.83 -11.74
N ALA A 59 -11.75 -4.63 -10.43
CA ALA A 59 -11.33 -3.37 -9.83
C ALA A 59 -9.92 -2.92 -10.31
N PRO A 60 -9.67 -1.60 -10.33
CA PRO A 60 -8.35 -1.04 -10.56
C PRO A 60 -7.30 -1.69 -9.66
N TYR A 61 -6.12 -1.89 -10.22
CA TYR A 61 -5.05 -2.65 -9.57
C TYR A 61 -3.70 -2.16 -10.06
N VAL A 62 -2.78 -1.86 -9.15
CA VAL A 62 -1.44 -1.37 -9.51
C VAL A 62 -0.70 -2.42 -10.34
N GLY A 63 -1.01 -3.70 -10.12
CA GLY A 63 -0.33 -4.83 -10.72
C GLY A 63 0.60 -5.52 -9.72
N ASN A 64 1.08 -6.69 -10.13
CA ASN A 64 2.12 -7.44 -9.45
C ASN A 64 2.82 -8.35 -10.47
N ARG A 65 3.62 -9.32 -10.01
CA ARG A 65 4.31 -10.29 -10.88
C ARG A 65 3.39 -11.18 -11.74
N TYR A 66 2.11 -11.30 -11.41
CA TYR A 66 1.15 -12.24 -12.01
C TYR A 66 -0.03 -11.57 -12.69
N GLN A 67 -0.39 -10.39 -12.23
CA GLN A 67 -1.56 -9.67 -12.70
C GLN A 67 -1.11 -8.31 -13.21
N GLN A 68 -1.49 -8.03 -14.45
CA GLN A 68 -1.20 -6.76 -15.10
C GLN A 68 -1.93 -5.63 -14.38
N HIS A 69 -1.31 -4.45 -14.48
CA HIS A 69 -1.88 -3.19 -14.08
C HIS A 69 -3.25 -2.94 -14.75
N ARG A 70 -4.18 -2.35 -14.01
CA ARG A 70 -5.46 -1.82 -14.49
C ARG A 70 -5.67 -0.43 -13.90
N GLY A 71 -5.60 0.57 -14.74
CA GLY A 71 -5.66 1.98 -14.35
C GLY A 71 -7.03 2.41 -13.83
N LEU A 72 -7.03 3.56 -13.16
CA LEU A 72 -8.28 4.21 -12.71
C LEU A 72 -9.15 4.71 -13.89
N ASP A 73 -8.56 4.92 -15.06
CA ASP A 73 -9.24 5.32 -16.29
C ASP A 73 -10.06 4.19 -16.94
N ALA A 74 -9.77 2.94 -16.59
CA ALA A 74 -10.45 1.77 -17.13
C ALA A 74 -11.87 1.54 -16.55
N VAL A 75 -12.32 2.37 -15.60
CA VAL A 75 -13.60 2.19 -14.89
C VAL A 75 -14.53 3.40 -15.03
N ALA A 76 -15.82 3.17 -14.78
CA ALA A 76 -16.81 4.25 -14.70
C ALA A 76 -16.46 5.24 -13.58
N ASP A 77 -17.09 6.42 -13.61
CA ASP A 77 -16.94 7.42 -12.56
C ASP A 77 -17.28 6.84 -11.18
N PHE A 78 -16.51 7.22 -10.16
CA PHE A 78 -16.68 6.71 -8.81
C PHE A 78 -17.91 7.35 -8.14
N ASP A 79 -18.91 6.53 -7.79
CA ASP A 79 -20.06 6.98 -7.02
C ASP A 79 -19.78 6.79 -5.53
N LEU A 80 -19.36 7.88 -4.89
CA LEU A 80 -18.90 7.89 -3.51
C LEU A 80 -19.97 8.50 -2.61
N THR A 81 -20.40 7.73 -1.62
CA THR A 81 -21.38 8.16 -0.61
C THR A 81 -20.76 8.12 0.78
N PHE A 82 -21.05 9.11 1.61
CA PHE A 82 -20.70 9.15 3.02
C PHE A 82 -21.96 9.10 3.89
N ARG A 83 -22.01 8.13 4.80
CA ARG A 83 -23.18 7.90 5.67
C ARG A 83 -23.15 8.72 6.96
N GLY A 84 -22.01 9.34 7.30
CA GLY A 84 -21.85 10.21 8.46
C GLY A 84 -22.17 11.68 8.18
N LYS A 85 -21.79 12.54 9.13
CA LYS A 85 -21.87 14.01 9.03
C LYS A 85 -20.66 14.57 8.29
N GLU A 86 -20.80 15.75 7.70
CA GLU A 86 -19.68 16.43 7.01
C GLU A 86 -18.45 16.61 7.90
N SER A 87 -18.65 16.91 9.20
CA SER A 87 -17.58 17.09 10.17
C SER A 87 -16.78 15.82 10.49
N GLU A 88 -17.27 14.65 10.10
CA GLU A 88 -16.62 13.34 10.30
C GLU A 88 -15.82 12.91 9.06
N VAL A 89 -15.86 13.69 7.97
CA VAL A 89 -15.11 13.37 6.76
C VAL A 89 -13.62 13.63 6.96
N ILE A 90 -12.82 12.58 6.77
CA ILE A 90 -11.37 12.56 6.94
C ILE A 90 -10.63 12.71 5.61
N ASP A 91 -9.29 12.73 5.68
CA ASP A 91 -8.43 13.01 4.54
C ASP A 91 -7.96 11.76 3.80
N PHE A 92 -8.09 10.57 4.39
CA PHE A 92 -7.56 9.33 3.84
C PHE A 92 -8.48 8.13 4.09
N TYR A 93 -9.01 7.55 3.03
CA TYR A 93 -9.78 6.31 3.05
C TYR A 93 -9.11 5.23 2.19
N ALA A 94 -9.25 3.96 2.57
CA ALA A 94 -8.80 2.83 1.75
C ALA A 94 -9.95 1.80 1.55
N PRO A 95 -10.94 2.10 0.69
CA PRO A 95 -12.10 1.22 0.49
C PRO A 95 -11.76 -0.11 -0.21
N ALA A 96 -10.61 -0.20 -0.89
CA ALA A 96 -10.16 -1.40 -1.55
C ALA A 96 -8.63 -1.50 -1.52
N ALA A 97 -8.08 -2.66 -1.91
CA ALA A 97 -6.67 -3.00 -1.70
C ALA A 97 -5.66 -1.97 -2.25
N ASP A 98 -5.93 -1.43 -3.45
CA ASP A 98 -5.01 -0.57 -4.18
C ASP A 98 -5.60 0.82 -4.45
N ILE A 99 -6.81 1.07 -3.95
CA ILE A 99 -7.58 2.28 -4.24
C ILE A 99 -7.76 3.03 -2.93
N PHE A 100 -7.31 4.28 -2.95
CA PHE A 100 -7.43 5.19 -1.84
C PHE A 100 -8.28 6.38 -2.25
N ILE A 101 -9.00 6.97 -1.29
CA ILE A 101 -9.76 8.20 -1.51
C ILE A 101 -9.20 9.23 -0.55
N VAL A 102 -8.67 10.32 -1.10
CA VAL A 102 -7.96 11.33 -0.33
C VAL A 102 -8.53 12.73 -0.55
N SER A 103 -8.38 13.60 0.45
CA SER A 103 -8.69 15.02 0.30
C SER A 103 -7.67 15.74 -0.59
N ASP A 104 -7.98 16.97 -1.04
CA ASP A 104 -7.02 17.80 -1.78
C ASP A 104 -5.74 18.06 -0.97
N LYS A 105 -5.88 18.33 0.34
CA LYS A 105 -4.76 18.51 1.27
C LYS A 105 -3.80 17.31 1.26
N ALA A 106 -4.34 16.09 1.35
CA ALA A 106 -3.52 14.88 1.34
C ALA A 106 -2.85 14.66 -0.04
N LEU A 107 -3.56 14.92 -1.13
CA LEU A 107 -3.00 14.85 -2.49
C LEU A 107 -1.85 15.85 -2.70
N GLU A 108 -2.03 17.10 -2.28
CA GLU A 108 -1.02 18.16 -2.40
C GLU A 108 0.28 17.80 -1.66
N ILE A 109 0.17 17.16 -0.49
CA ILE A 109 1.34 16.70 0.28
C ILE A 109 2.08 15.57 -0.46
N ILE A 110 1.33 14.62 -1.03
CA ILE A 110 1.91 13.50 -1.79
C ILE A 110 2.64 14.04 -3.02
N GLU A 111 1.94 14.79 -3.87
CA GLU A 111 2.50 15.31 -5.13
C GLU A 111 3.59 16.38 -4.91
N GLY A 112 3.53 17.11 -3.79
CA GLY A 112 4.55 18.11 -3.45
C GLY A 112 5.91 17.51 -3.10
N LEU A 113 5.93 16.34 -2.47
CA LEU A 113 7.16 15.61 -2.16
C LEU A 113 7.55 14.60 -3.23
N ASP A 114 6.58 14.08 -3.96
CA ASP A 114 6.79 12.98 -4.89
C ASP A 114 5.86 13.09 -6.10
N PRO A 115 6.18 13.98 -7.04
CA PRO A 115 5.40 14.16 -8.26
C PRO A 115 5.21 12.82 -8.99
N ASP A 116 4.03 12.60 -9.55
CA ASP A 116 3.67 11.37 -10.27
C ASP A 116 3.74 10.10 -9.38
N ALA A 117 3.60 10.25 -8.06
CA ALA A 117 3.54 9.11 -7.14
C ALA A 117 2.24 8.31 -7.29
N VAL A 118 1.19 8.93 -7.83
CA VAL A 118 -0.13 8.33 -7.92
C VAL A 118 -0.76 8.51 -9.29
N GLU A 119 -1.54 7.52 -9.69
CA GLU A 119 -2.61 7.72 -10.66
C GLU A 119 -3.77 8.42 -9.95
N LEU A 120 -4.43 9.35 -10.64
CA LEU A 120 -5.42 10.24 -10.05
C LEU A 120 -6.69 10.28 -10.89
N ARG A 121 -7.84 10.19 -10.21
CA ARG A 121 -9.14 10.63 -10.72
C ARG A 121 -9.88 11.49 -9.70
N ARG A 122 -10.40 12.62 -10.16
CA ARG A 122 -11.24 13.50 -9.34
C ARG A 122 -12.62 12.86 -9.14
N ALA A 123 -13.15 12.96 -7.93
CA ALA A 123 -14.48 12.48 -7.57
C ALA A 123 -15.16 13.45 -6.60
N THR A 124 -16.46 13.24 -6.37
CA THR A 124 -17.22 13.98 -5.36
C THR A 124 -17.76 12.99 -4.34
N LEU A 125 -17.45 13.21 -3.07
CA LEU A 125 -18.07 12.50 -1.96
C LEU A 125 -19.40 13.16 -1.62
N LYS A 126 -20.50 12.40 -1.76
CA LYS A 126 -21.85 12.88 -1.47
C LYS A 126 -22.26 12.40 -0.09
N GLY A 127 -22.75 13.28 0.76
CA GLY A 127 -23.36 12.91 2.04
C GLY A 127 -24.74 13.52 2.19
N ASN A 128 -25.33 13.37 3.38
CA ASN A 128 -26.64 13.94 3.66
C ASN A 128 -26.55 15.47 3.76
N GLY A 129 -26.92 16.16 2.68
CA GLY A 129 -26.95 17.62 2.61
C GLY A 129 -25.60 18.28 2.30
N PHE A 130 -24.55 17.51 1.96
CA PHE A 130 -23.25 18.05 1.57
C PHE A 130 -22.64 17.30 0.39
N ALA A 131 -21.73 17.96 -0.31
CA ALA A 131 -20.91 17.38 -1.36
C ALA A 131 -19.49 17.95 -1.22
N ARG A 132 -18.49 17.07 -1.13
CA ARG A 132 -17.09 17.46 -0.93
C ARG A 132 -16.22 16.93 -2.07
N PRO A 133 -15.37 17.76 -2.71
CA PRO A 133 -14.40 17.25 -3.67
C PRO A 133 -13.41 16.32 -2.98
N MET A 134 -13.15 15.17 -3.61
CA MET A 134 -12.18 14.18 -3.16
C MET A 134 -11.41 13.63 -4.38
N ASN A 135 -10.35 12.90 -4.10
CA ASN A 135 -9.45 12.36 -5.10
C ASN A 135 -9.37 10.85 -4.93
N VAL A 136 -9.73 10.09 -5.96
CA VAL A 136 -9.46 8.67 -6.00
C VAL A 136 -8.06 8.48 -6.56
N ILE A 137 -7.20 7.83 -5.78
CA ILE A 137 -5.80 7.62 -6.13
C ILE A 137 -5.41 6.16 -6.04
N MET A 138 -4.38 5.80 -6.79
CA MET A 138 -3.74 4.50 -6.76
C MET A 138 -2.22 4.71 -6.89
N PRO A 139 -1.36 3.91 -6.25
CA PRO A 139 0.09 4.04 -6.41
C PRO A 139 0.50 3.96 -7.89
N GLY A 140 1.16 5.00 -8.40
CA GLY A 140 1.61 5.09 -9.80
C GLY A 140 2.95 4.40 -10.05
N ARG A 141 3.64 3.97 -8.98
CA ARG A 141 4.95 3.31 -9.04
C ARG A 141 4.94 1.93 -8.41
N LEU A 142 5.29 0.94 -9.22
CA LEU A 142 5.48 -0.46 -8.83
C LEU A 142 6.97 -0.82 -8.97
N ILE A 143 7.65 -1.10 -7.85
CA ILE A 143 9.11 -1.25 -7.78
C ILE A 143 9.47 -2.59 -7.13
N GLU A 144 10.58 -3.22 -7.56
CA GLU A 144 11.20 -4.33 -6.83
C GLU A 144 12.15 -3.79 -5.74
N ALA A 145 11.57 -3.29 -4.65
CA ALA A 145 12.29 -2.54 -3.63
C ALA A 145 12.91 -3.45 -2.57
N VAL A 146 12.37 -4.65 -2.33
CA VAL A 146 12.93 -5.56 -1.31
C VAL A 146 14.39 -5.91 -1.60
N ASP A 147 15.22 -5.84 -0.57
CA ASP A 147 16.59 -6.34 -0.57
C ASP A 147 16.60 -7.80 -0.06
N PRO A 148 16.80 -8.80 -0.95
CA PRO A 148 16.85 -10.21 -0.58
C PRO A 148 18.13 -10.58 0.19
N ASP A 149 19.18 -9.77 0.14
CA ASP A 149 20.39 -9.97 0.92
C ASP A 149 20.18 -9.56 2.38
N ALA A 150 19.42 -8.50 2.61
CA ALA A 150 19.17 -7.96 3.96
C ALA A 150 17.91 -8.52 4.64
N SER A 151 17.03 -9.20 3.91
CA SER A 151 15.75 -9.72 4.40
C SER A 151 15.74 -11.24 4.52
N ASP A 152 15.16 -11.77 5.59
CA ASP A 152 14.80 -13.18 5.63
C ASP A 152 13.57 -13.40 4.75
N VAL A 153 13.64 -14.32 3.79
CA VAL A 153 12.56 -14.56 2.83
C VAL A 153 12.06 -15.99 2.97
N THR A 154 10.77 -16.16 3.27
CA THR A 154 10.13 -17.47 3.33
C THR A 154 9.19 -17.63 2.14
N VAL A 155 9.46 -18.62 1.31
CA VAL A 155 8.64 -18.98 0.15
C VAL A 155 7.97 -20.33 0.41
N HIS A 156 6.67 -20.40 0.18
CA HIS A 156 5.92 -21.66 0.27
C HIS A 156 4.69 -21.65 -0.62
N TYR A 157 4.23 -22.85 -1.01
CA TYR A 157 2.93 -23.01 -1.63
C TYR A 157 1.84 -23.06 -0.56
N LYS A 158 0.82 -22.23 -0.72
CA LYS A 158 -0.40 -22.29 0.09
C LYS A 158 -1.57 -22.61 -0.83
N GLU A 159 -2.33 -23.64 -0.48
CA GLU A 159 -3.61 -23.90 -1.10
C GLU A 159 -4.57 -22.75 -0.75
N THR A 160 -5.06 -22.03 -1.77
CA THR A 160 -5.97 -20.89 -1.60
C THR A 160 -7.42 -21.33 -1.66
N VAL A 161 -7.71 -22.34 -2.48
CA VAL A 161 -8.97 -23.11 -2.56
C VAL A 161 -8.63 -24.54 -2.96
N PRO A 162 -9.52 -25.54 -2.74
CA PRO A 162 -9.24 -26.93 -3.09
C PRO A 162 -8.72 -27.07 -4.53
N GLY A 163 -7.50 -27.61 -4.68
CA GLY A 163 -6.84 -27.83 -5.97
C GLY A 163 -6.09 -26.62 -6.55
N VAL A 164 -6.14 -25.44 -5.91
CA VAL A 164 -5.43 -24.24 -6.37
C VAL A 164 -4.36 -23.85 -5.34
N SER A 165 -3.10 -24.02 -5.72
CA SER A 165 -1.96 -23.59 -4.92
C SER A 165 -1.38 -22.29 -5.45
N ALA A 166 -1.18 -21.31 -4.57
CA ALA A 166 -0.48 -20.07 -4.88
C ALA A 166 0.86 -20.02 -4.13
N ILE A 167 1.89 -19.49 -4.77
CA ILE A 167 3.16 -19.21 -4.11
C ILE A 167 2.97 -17.99 -3.22
N ARG A 168 3.29 -18.13 -1.94
CA ARG A 168 3.34 -17.04 -0.97
C ARG A 168 4.79 -16.75 -0.58
N VAL A 169 5.11 -15.46 -0.58
CA VAL A 169 6.36 -14.91 -0.08
C VAL A 169 6.03 -14.17 1.21
N ASN A 170 6.75 -14.49 2.29
CA ASN A 170 6.61 -13.86 3.60
C ASN A 170 7.99 -13.41 4.08
N PHE A 171 8.01 -12.36 4.88
CA PHE A 171 9.23 -11.78 5.46
C PHE A 171 9.15 -11.88 6.98
N PRO A 172 9.55 -13.03 7.58
CA PRO A 172 9.32 -13.32 9.00
C PRO A 172 9.99 -12.34 9.96
N SER A 173 11.14 -11.78 9.56
CA SER A 173 11.89 -10.77 10.33
C SER A 173 11.57 -9.34 9.88
N GLY A 174 10.59 -9.19 8.98
CA GLY A 174 10.32 -7.97 8.26
C GLY A 174 11.10 -7.77 6.99
N VAL A 175 10.72 -6.70 6.30
CA VAL A 175 11.24 -6.32 5.00
C VAL A 175 12.28 -5.23 5.17
N ILE A 176 13.42 -5.42 4.51
CA ILE A 176 14.40 -4.36 4.28
C ILE A 176 14.34 -3.99 2.81
N PHE A 177 14.31 -2.69 2.54
CA PHE A 177 14.34 -2.17 1.18
C PHE A 177 15.77 -1.82 0.76
N LYS A 178 16.04 -1.99 -0.54
CA LYS A 178 17.23 -1.48 -1.22
C LYS A 178 17.30 0.05 -1.03
N LYS A 179 18.49 0.61 -1.23
CA LYS A 179 18.65 2.06 -1.32
C LYS A 179 17.95 2.58 -2.58
N LEU A 180 16.75 3.13 -2.40
CA LEU A 180 16.01 3.81 -3.46
C LEU A 180 16.50 5.26 -3.65
N SER A 181 16.13 5.88 -4.77
CA SER A 181 16.38 7.32 -5.00
C SER A 181 15.84 8.16 -3.84
N PRO A 182 16.56 9.19 -3.38
CA PRO A 182 16.04 10.13 -2.39
C PRO A 182 14.76 10.83 -2.85
N GLU A 183 14.52 10.94 -4.17
CA GLU A 183 13.32 11.57 -4.73
C GLU A 183 12.06 10.68 -4.63
N ILE A 184 12.20 9.37 -4.36
CA ILE A 184 11.04 8.48 -4.20
C ILE A 184 10.56 8.56 -2.76
N HIS A 185 9.34 9.02 -2.53
CA HIS A 185 8.68 9.04 -1.22
C HIS A 185 7.48 8.11 -1.12
N ALA A 186 6.93 7.61 -2.22
CA ALA A 186 5.80 6.69 -2.24
C ALA A 186 5.96 5.65 -3.36
N PHE A 187 5.71 4.39 -3.03
CA PHE A 187 5.74 3.29 -4.00
C PHE A 187 4.99 2.07 -3.49
N LYS A 188 4.63 1.17 -4.40
CA LYS A 188 4.20 -0.18 -4.09
C LYS A 188 5.28 -1.19 -4.49
N ASP A 189 5.47 -2.23 -3.69
CA ASP A 189 6.42 -3.29 -4.00
C ASP A 189 5.79 -4.41 -4.84
N LEU A 190 6.58 -5.10 -5.67
CA LEU A 190 6.11 -6.22 -6.49
C LEU A 190 5.72 -7.48 -5.71
N ASP A 191 6.34 -7.71 -4.55
CA ASP A 191 6.17 -8.91 -3.73
C ASP A 191 5.36 -8.66 -2.45
N ILE A 192 5.15 -7.40 -2.08
CA ILE A 192 4.41 -7.02 -0.88
C ILE A 192 3.20 -6.18 -1.25
N LYS A 193 2.07 -6.42 -0.57
CA LYS A 193 0.79 -5.81 -0.93
C LYS A 193 0.64 -4.35 -0.54
N ASP A 194 1.38 -3.90 0.47
CA ASP A 194 1.19 -2.60 1.09
C ASP A 194 1.67 -1.46 0.19
N TRP A 195 1.12 -0.27 0.42
CA TRP A 195 1.65 0.97 -0.12
C TRP A 195 2.64 1.57 0.87
N PHE A 196 3.82 1.95 0.40
CA PHE A 196 4.92 2.41 1.26
C PHE A 196 5.15 3.90 1.09
N TRP A 197 5.17 4.63 2.20
CA TRP A 197 5.53 6.04 2.25
C TRP A 197 6.83 6.24 3.02
N SER A 198 7.64 7.19 2.58
CA SER A 198 8.83 7.62 3.30
C SER A 198 8.44 8.28 4.62
N ARG A 199 9.34 8.23 5.59
CA ARG A 199 9.21 8.96 6.87
C ARG A 199 8.94 10.44 6.66
N GLU A 200 9.64 11.08 5.73
CA GLU A 200 9.46 12.51 5.45
C GLU A 200 8.05 12.84 4.97
N LEU A 201 7.49 12.02 4.08
CA LEU A 201 6.10 12.17 3.64
C LEU A 201 5.10 11.97 4.78
N LEU A 202 5.35 10.98 5.65
CA LEU A 202 4.51 10.72 6.83
C LEU A 202 4.58 11.83 7.87
N GLU A 203 5.77 12.35 8.16
CA GLU A 203 5.93 13.46 9.11
C GLU A 203 5.33 14.76 8.55
N THR A 204 5.38 14.97 7.24
CA THR A 204 4.71 16.10 6.58
C THR A 204 3.19 15.97 6.65
N ALA A 205 2.65 14.79 6.32
CA ALA A 205 1.23 14.50 6.46
C ALA A 205 0.73 14.71 7.89
N LYS A 206 1.52 14.27 8.87
CA LYS A 206 1.26 14.51 10.30
C LYS A 206 1.27 15.98 10.66
N ALA A 207 2.30 16.71 10.25
CA ALA A 207 2.43 18.13 10.56
C ALA A 207 1.28 18.97 9.96
N CYS A 208 0.72 18.53 8.82
CA CYS A 208 -0.44 19.13 8.18
C CYS A 208 -1.80 18.60 8.70
N GLY A 209 -1.79 17.70 9.69
CA GLY A 209 -3.01 17.13 10.28
C GLY A 209 -3.87 16.36 9.29
N VAL A 210 -3.26 15.52 8.44
CA VAL A 210 -3.98 14.57 7.57
C VAL A 210 -4.63 13.49 8.44
N LEU A 211 -5.95 13.41 8.46
CA LEU A 211 -6.71 12.45 9.28
C LEU A 211 -6.93 11.11 8.58
N GLY A 212 -7.06 10.03 9.35
CA GLY A 212 -7.53 8.74 8.84
C GLY A 212 -6.45 7.81 8.28
N LEU A 213 -5.19 8.14 8.48
CA LEU A 213 -4.03 7.38 8.04
C LEU A 213 -3.25 6.86 9.25
N TYR A 214 -2.76 5.62 9.18
CA TYR A 214 -1.74 5.12 10.10
C TYR A 214 -0.60 4.45 9.35
N ALA A 215 0.60 4.47 9.94
CA ALA A 215 1.79 3.87 9.37
C ALA A 215 2.34 2.75 10.27
N LYS A 216 2.76 1.64 9.66
CA LYS A 216 3.42 0.52 10.35
C LYS A 216 4.75 0.20 9.72
N HIS A 217 5.69 -0.24 10.55
CA HIS A 217 6.94 -0.75 10.03
C HIS A 217 6.68 -2.02 9.20
N PRO A 218 7.37 -2.21 8.07
CA PRO A 218 7.22 -3.42 7.24
C PRO A 218 7.55 -4.73 7.97
N SER A 219 8.21 -4.68 9.13
CA SER A 219 8.46 -5.85 10.01
C SER A 219 7.28 -6.27 10.88
N GLY A 220 6.15 -5.58 10.79
CA GLY A 220 5.00 -5.83 11.66
C GLY A 220 5.19 -5.34 13.10
N GLN A 221 6.37 -4.81 13.45
CA GLN A 221 6.53 -4.02 14.67
C GLN A 221 5.85 -2.66 14.48
N SER A 222 4.85 -2.36 15.29
CA SER A 222 4.28 -1.02 15.35
C SER A 222 5.32 -0.07 15.96
N ILE A 223 6.09 0.62 15.12
CA ILE A 223 7.05 1.63 15.60
C ILE A 223 6.33 2.95 15.94
N TYR A 224 5.06 3.06 15.55
CA TYR A 224 4.16 4.15 15.90
C TYR A 224 2.89 3.55 16.51
N GLU A 225 2.93 3.26 17.82
CA GLU A 225 1.81 2.62 18.52
C GLU A 225 0.55 3.49 18.58
N ASN A 226 0.64 4.81 18.38
CA ASN A 226 -0.52 5.70 18.34
C ASN A 226 -0.13 6.99 17.61
N LEU A 227 -0.07 6.97 16.29
CA LEU A 227 -0.27 8.20 15.54
C LEU A 227 -1.78 8.41 15.49
N TYR A 228 -2.33 9.04 16.54
CA TYR A 228 -3.62 9.70 16.45
C TYR A 228 -3.44 10.87 15.46
N LEU A 229 -3.63 10.56 14.19
CA LEU A 229 -3.82 11.51 13.10
C LEU A 229 -5.31 11.66 12.88
#